data_AF-A0A6N7L667-F1
#
_entry.id   AF-A0A6N7L667-F1
#
_cell.length_a   1.000
_cell.length_b   1.000
_cell.length_c   1.000
_cell.angle_alpha   90.00
_cell.angle_beta   90.00
_cell.angle_gamma   90.00
#
_symmetry.space_group_name_H-M   'P 1'
#
loop_
_entity.id
_entity.type
_entity.pdbx_description
1 polymer ?
#
loop_
_entity_poly.entity_id
_entity_poly.type
_entity_poly.pdbx_seq_one_letter_code
_entity_poly.pdbx_strand_id
1 'polypeptide(L)' 'MTPESPTCPRCLGLLAQFDGDVGALSRVAPARRITICGVCGADESVKAAHGLTLAPPEDWPVPVESLVVWPTGVPST' A
#
# COMPACT_ATOMS: atom_id res chain seq x y z
N MET A 1 -5.10 -9.15 25.25
CA MET A 1 -5.14 -7.91 24.45
C MET A 1 -4.38 -8.20 23.17
N THR A 2 -5.08 -8.52 22.09
CA THR A 2 -4.47 -8.65 20.76
C THR A 2 -3.97 -7.26 20.37
N PRO A 3 -2.67 -7.07 20.06
CA PRO A 3 -2.22 -5.78 19.56
C PRO A 3 -3.01 -5.50 18.28
N GLU A 4 -3.62 -4.33 18.22
CA GLU A 4 -4.39 -3.89 17.06
C GLU A 4 -3.40 -3.84 15.89
N SER A 5 -3.52 -4.76 14.95
CA SER A 5 -2.59 -4.86 13.83
C SER A 5 -2.53 -3.49 13.13
N PRO A 6 -1.34 -2.91 12.92
CA PRO A 6 -1.24 -1.59 12.33
C PRO A 6 -1.94 -1.58 10.96
N THR A 7 -2.72 -0.54 10.72
CA THR A 7 -3.54 -0.39 9.51
C THR A 7 -2.83 0.55 8.52
N CYS A 8 -2.86 0.21 7.25
CA CYS A 8 -2.31 1.02 6.16
C CYS A 8 -3.14 2.31 6.01
N PRO A 9 -2.54 3.51 6.14
CA PRO A 9 -3.29 4.77 6.03
C PRO A 9 -3.81 5.03 4.60
N ARG A 10 -3.20 4.40 3.59
CA ARG A 10 -3.55 4.62 2.18
C ARG A 10 -4.77 3.83 1.72
N CYS A 11 -4.98 2.62 2.23
CA CYS A 11 -6.08 1.74 1.80
C CYS A 11 -6.90 1.14 2.95
N LEU A 12 -6.57 1.46 4.19
CA LEU A 12 -7.17 0.91 5.41
C LEU A 12 -7.04 -0.62 5.56
N GLY A 13 -6.21 -1.28 4.74
CA GLY A 13 -5.88 -2.70 4.86
C GLY A 13 -4.82 -2.97 5.92
N LEU A 14 -4.48 -4.25 6.13
CA LEU A 14 -3.39 -4.65 7.02
C LEU A 14 -2.05 -4.08 6.54
N LEU A 15 -1.30 -3.44 7.43
CA LEU A 15 0.02 -2.89 7.11
C LEU A 15 1.06 -3.99 6.91
N ALA A 16 0.99 -5.06 7.71
CA ALA A 16 1.83 -6.24 7.62
C ALA A 16 1.00 -7.43 7.09
N GLN A 17 1.46 -8.07 6.02
CA GLN A 17 0.76 -9.22 5.42
C GLN A 17 1.23 -10.57 5.98
N PHE A 18 2.44 -10.62 6.53
CA PHE A 18 3.05 -11.80 7.13
C PHE A 18 3.91 -11.40 8.32
N ASP A 19 4.28 -12.38 9.15
CA ASP A 19 5.09 -12.12 10.35
C ASP A 19 6.48 -11.58 9.97
N GLY A 20 6.89 -10.47 10.58
CA GLY A 20 8.11 -9.74 10.22
C GLY A 20 7.97 -8.76 9.04
N ASP A 21 6.82 -8.66 8.37
CA ASP A 21 6.56 -7.63 7.38
C ASP A 21 6.44 -6.25 8.04
N VAL A 22 7.29 -5.31 7.62
CA VAL A 22 7.28 -3.92 8.12
C VAL A 22 6.50 -2.97 7.22
N GLY A 23 5.95 -3.46 6.11
CA GLY A 23 5.31 -2.63 5.08
C GLY A 23 6.33 -1.87 4.19
N ALA A 24 5.81 -1.08 3.26
CA ALA A 24 6.57 -0.22 2.37
C ALA A 24 6.55 1.24 2.85
N LEU A 25 7.59 2.02 2.52
CA LEU A 25 7.59 3.45 2.75
C LEU A 25 6.92 4.18 1.58
N SER A 26 5.96 5.06 1.88
CA SER A 26 5.37 5.88 0.83
C SER A 26 6.38 6.88 0.27
N ARG A 27 6.46 6.93 -1.06
CA ARG A 27 7.35 7.82 -1.81
C ARG A 27 6.75 9.21 -2.00
N VAL A 28 5.43 9.35 -1.83
CA VAL A 28 4.71 10.63 -1.98
C VAL A 28 4.44 11.35 -0.68
N ALA A 29 4.62 10.68 0.46
CA ALA A 29 4.53 11.33 1.75
C ALA A 29 5.76 12.20 2.01
N PRO A 30 5.64 13.55 2.06
CA PRO A 30 6.78 14.43 2.36
C PRO A 30 7.35 14.15 3.75
N ALA A 31 6.51 13.69 4.67
CA ALA A 31 6.95 12.95 5.85
C ALA A 31 7.46 11.57 5.41
N ARG A 32 8.76 11.46 5.11
CA ARG A 32 9.48 10.25 4.62
C ARG A 32 9.44 9.01 5.56
N ARG A 33 8.40 8.86 6.38
CA ARG A 33 8.22 7.82 7.40
C ARG A 33 6.77 7.35 7.51
N ILE A 34 5.91 7.66 6.53
CA ILE A 34 4.58 7.03 6.49
C ILE A 34 4.75 5.62 5.89
N THR A 35 4.52 4.63 6.73
CA THR A 35 4.49 3.23 6.34
C THR A 35 3.12 2.86 5.77
N ILE A 36 3.12 2.18 4.63
CA ILE A 36 1.94 1.69 3.91
C ILE A 36 2.08 0.17 3.69
N CYS A 37 1.00 -0.53 3.36
CA CYS A 37 1.08 -1.96 3.07
C CYS A 37 1.84 -2.25 1.76
N GLY A 38 2.30 -3.50 1.59
CA GLY A 38 3.03 -3.94 0.39
C GLY A 38 2.25 -3.71 -0.92
N VAL A 39 0.93 -3.90 -0.92
CA VAL A 39 0.07 -3.65 -2.10
C VAL A 39 0.10 -2.18 -2.51
N CYS A 40 0.00 -1.27 -1.53
CA CYS A 40 0.11 0.16 -1.78
C CYS A 40 1.51 0.54 -2.26
N GLY A 41 2.57 -0.05 -1.70
CA GLY A 41 3.94 0.18 -2.16
C GLY A 41 4.19 -0.31 -3.60
N ALA A 42 3.59 -1.45 -3.96
CA ALA A 42 3.64 -1.98 -5.33
C ALA A 42 2.88 -1.07 -6.30
N ASP A 43 1.67 -0.61 -5.94
CA ASP A 43 0.90 0.35 -6.73
C ASP A 43 1.70 1.65 -6.97
N GLU A 44 2.38 2.19 -5.95
CA GLU A 44 3.25 3.36 -6.13
C GLU A 44 4.39 3.08 -7.12
N SER A 45 5.01 1.90 -7.01
CA SER A 45 6.14 1.50 -7.85
C SER A 45 5.73 1.32 -9.31
N VAL A 46 4.59 0.69 -9.56
CA VAL A 46 4.02 0.52 -10.91
C VAL A 46 3.65 1.87 -11.51
N LYS A 47 2.88 2.69 -10.79
CA LYS A 47 2.49 4.03 -11.28
C LYS A 47 3.71 4.89 -11.59
N ALA A 48 4.74 4.87 -10.75
CA ALA A 48 6.00 5.57 -11.01
C ALA A 48 6.70 5.06 -12.29
N ALA A 49 6.76 3.74 -12.50
CA ALA A 49 7.37 3.15 -13.71
C ALA A 49 6.61 3.53 -15.00
N HIS A 50 5.30 3.77 -14.90
CA HIS A 50 4.45 4.18 -16.02
C HIS A 50 4.28 5.71 -16.16
N GLY A 51 4.96 6.52 -15.33
CA GLY A 51 4.84 7.97 -15.35
C GLY A 51 3.46 8.49 -14.92
N LEU A 52 2.70 7.69 -14.16
CA LEU A 52 1.39 8.06 -13.63
C LEU A 52 1.53 8.87 -12.34
N THR A 53 0.61 9.81 -12.15
CA THR A 53 0.52 10.60 -10.92
C THR A 53 0.07 9.72 -9.76
N LEU A 54 0.82 9.79 -8.66
CA LEU A 54 0.49 9.15 -7.41
C LEU A 54 -0.44 10.07 -6.60
N ALA A 55 -1.47 9.50 -5.98
CA ALA A 55 -2.37 10.24 -5.10
C ALA A 55 -1.59 10.73 -3.87
N PRO A 56 -1.55 12.05 -3.60
CA PRO A 56 -0.88 12.60 -2.43
C PRO A 56 -1.57 12.14 -1.13
N PRO A 57 -0.89 12.21 0.02
CA PRO A 57 -1.44 11.75 1.29
C PRO A 57 -2.74 12.44 1.72
N GLU A 58 -2.97 13.69 1.31
CA GLU A 58 -4.25 14.38 1.57
C GLU A 58 -5.47 13.71 0.90
N ASP A 59 -5.25 12.93 -0.16
CA ASP A 59 -6.29 12.21 -0.90
C ASP A 59 -6.48 10.77 -0.41
N TRP A 60 -5.83 10.41 0.71
CA TRP A 60 -5.96 9.08 1.30
C TRP A 60 -7.07 9.05 2.37
N PRO A 61 -7.76 7.90 2.53
CA PRO A 61 -7.56 6.63 1.82
C PRO A 61 -8.09 6.67 0.39
N VAL A 62 -7.36 6.07 -0.54
CA VAL A 62 -7.85 5.89 -1.91
C VAL A 62 -8.82 4.71 -1.96
N PRO A 63 -9.93 4.81 -2.71
CA PRO A 63 -10.84 3.68 -2.88
C PRO A 63 -10.07 2.47 -3.44
N VAL A 64 -10.37 1.28 -2.94
CA VAL A 64 -9.66 0.04 -3.30
C VAL A 64 -9.69 -0.23 -4.81
N GLU A 65 -10.75 0.18 -5.52
CA GLU A 65 -10.81 0.12 -6.99
C GLU A 65 -9.75 0.99 -7.71
N SER A 66 -9.15 1.98 -7.03
CA SER A 66 -8.09 2.84 -7.57
C SER A 66 -6.68 2.32 -7.28
N LEU A 67 -6.57 1.25 -6.49
CA LEU A 67 -5.32 0.49 -6.36
C LEU A 67 -5.22 -0.42 -7.58
N VAL A 68 -4.06 -0.45 -8.23
CA VAL A 68 -3.77 -1.48 -9.23
C VAL A 68 -3.60 -2.80 -8.47
N VAL A 69 -4.72 -3.43 -8.15
CA VAL A 69 -4.76 -4.80 -7.64
C VAL A 69 -4.50 -5.67 -8.85
N TRP A 70 -3.26 -6.09 -9.04
CA TRP A 70 -3.02 -7.23 -9.91
C TRP A 70 -3.82 -8.39 -9.31
N PRO A 71 -4.71 -9.06 -10.06
CA PRO A 71 -5.25 -10.31 -9.58
C PRO A 71 -4.04 -11.18 -9.31
N THR A 72 -3.83 -11.57 -8.05
CA THR A 72 -2.99 -12.70 -7.72
C THR A 72 -3.71 -13.94 -8.23
N GLY A 73 -3.80 -14.07 -9.56
CA GLY A 73 -4.02 -15.32 -10.24
C GLY A 73 -2.72 -16.10 -10.13
N VAL A 74 -2.42 -16.56 -8.93
CA VAL A 74 -1.60 -17.76 -8.77
C VAL A 74 -2.61 -18.88 -8.97
N PRO A 75 -2.63 -19.58 -10.12
CA PRO A 75 -3.39 -20.82 -10.19
C PRO A 75 -2.73 -21.78 -9.18
N SER A 76 -3.44 -22.11 -8.11
CA SER A 76 -3.13 -23.29 -7.31
C SER A 76 -3.17 -24.49 -8.26
N THR A 77 -2.00 -24.97 -8.65
CA THR A 77 -1.82 -26.25 -9.34
C THR A 77 -1.45 -27.29 -8.30
#